data_AF-A0A8J5VFJ7-F1
#
_entry.id   AF-A0A8J5VFJ7-F1
#
_cell.length_a   1.000
_cell.length_b   1.000
_cell.length_c   1.000
_cell.angle_alpha   90.00
_cell.angle_beta   90.00
_cell.angle_gamma   90.00
#
_symmetry.space_group_name_H-M   'P 1'
#
loop_
_entity.id
_entity.type
_entity.pdbx_description
1 polymer ?
#
loop_
_entity_poly.entity_id
_entity_poly.type
_entity_poly.pdbx_seq_one_letter_code
_entity_poly.pdbx_strand_id
1 'polypeptide(L)'
;MAAAPAVRFPVFGLVRLLGLAAAAAILVWAVHFRGGMAFSAEKDKLLLVFNIHPVLMLIGLVVINGEALLAYKTVSGTKNLKKLVHLTLQFLAMVLSLIGLWTVWKFHNEREIDHLYTLHSWLGLSCIIFFSLQWATGFYTFWYPGGSRSGRASLLPWHALFGIFLYVLAITSSVSGLLEKSIFMQSAKMIGRFSTEAMFMNSLGMLLILLGALVVLAVVSPGAGKIDTY
;
A
#
# COMPACT_ATOMS: atom_id res chain seq x y z
N MET A 1 9.93 -27.95 1.06
CA MET A 1 9.53 -26.91 2.02
C MET A 1 8.19 -27.32 2.61
N ALA A 2 8.02 -27.25 3.94
CA ALA A 2 6.73 -27.51 4.57
C ALA A 2 5.68 -26.51 4.05
N ALA A 3 4.46 -26.97 3.78
CA ALA A 3 3.36 -26.10 3.37
C ALA A 3 3.01 -25.12 4.50
N ALA A 4 2.68 -23.87 4.15
CA ALA A 4 2.22 -22.89 5.13
C ALA A 4 0.94 -23.41 5.84
N PRO A 5 0.79 -23.19 7.16
CA PRO A 5 -0.34 -23.68 7.91
C PRO A 5 -1.67 -23.09 7.38
N ALA A 6 -2.73 -23.88 7.44
CA ALA A 6 -4.07 -23.45 7.09
C ALA A 6 -4.58 -22.41 8.11
N VAL A 7 -5.10 -21.29 7.63
CA VAL A 7 -5.65 -20.23 8.46
C VAL A 7 -7.08 -20.59 8.86
N ARG A 8 -7.33 -20.79 10.16
CA ARG A 8 -8.60 -21.27 10.72
C ARG A 8 -9.50 -20.15 11.28
N PHE A 9 -9.15 -18.89 11.05
CA PHE A 9 -9.92 -17.72 11.46
C PHE A 9 -10.31 -16.88 10.23
N PRO A 10 -11.29 -15.96 10.32
CA PRO A 10 -11.81 -15.22 9.15
C PRO A 10 -10.84 -14.13 8.66
N VAL A 11 -9.67 -14.52 8.15
CA VAL A 11 -8.56 -13.62 7.81
C VAL A 11 -8.94 -12.57 6.76
N PHE A 12 -9.74 -12.92 5.75
CA PHE A 12 -10.18 -11.95 4.74
C PHE A 12 -11.10 -10.87 5.33
N GLY A 13 -11.96 -11.25 6.29
CA GLY A 13 -12.81 -10.29 7.01
C GLY A 13 -11.97 -9.35 7.89
N LEU A 14 -10.96 -9.87 8.57
CA LEU A 14 -10.03 -9.06 9.35
C LEU A 14 -9.21 -8.11 8.48
N VAL A 15 -8.65 -8.58 7.36
CA VAL A 15 -7.93 -7.71 6.41
C VAL A 15 -8.82 -6.57 5.93
N ARG A 16 -10.07 -6.85 5.54
CA ARG A 16 -11.02 -5.83 5.09
C ARG A 16 -11.31 -4.81 6.20
N LEU A 17 -11.60 -5.29 7.41
CA LEU A 17 -11.90 -4.43 8.56
C LEU A 17 -10.72 -3.52 8.90
N LEU A 18 -9.50 -4.08 9.04
CA LEU A 18 -8.32 -3.32 9.39
C LEU A 18 -7.87 -2.39 8.27
N GLY A 19 -8.05 -2.79 7.00
CA GLY A 19 -7.81 -1.92 5.84
C GLY A 19 -8.74 -0.71 5.81
N LEU A 20 -10.04 -0.91 6.05
CA LEU A 20 -11.00 0.19 6.18
C LEU A 20 -10.68 1.08 7.40
N ALA A 21 -10.31 0.48 8.53
CA ALA A 21 -9.89 1.23 9.71
C ALA A 21 -8.65 2.08 9.44
N ALA A 22 -7.65 1.55 8.72
CA ALA A 22 -6.44 2.28 8.36
C ALA A 22 -6.73 3.43 7.38
N ALA A 23 -7.58 3.20 6.37
CA ALA A 23 -8.03 4.23 5.44
C ALA A 23 -8.80 5.35 6.15
N ALA A 24 -9.73 4.99 7.05
CA ALA A 24 -10.46 5.97 7.86
C ALA A 24 -9.50 6.73 8.78
N ALA A 25 -8.55 6.05 9.43
CA ALA A 25 -7.61 6.66 10.35
C ALA A 25 -6.71 7.69 9.65
N ILE A 26 -6.18 7.40 8.46
CA ILE A 26 -5.33 8.36 7.75
C ILE A 26 -6.13 9.57 7.24
N LEU A 27 -7.40 9.37 6.87
CA LEU A 27 -8.31 10.47 6.53
C LEU A 27 -8.63 11.34 7.75
N VAL A 28 -8.90 10.72 8.91
CA VAL A 28 -9.09 11.44 10.17
C VAL A 28 -7.83 12.24 10.51
N TRP A 29 -6.64 11.65 10.38
CA TRP A 29 -5.39 12.38 10.57
C TRP A 29 -5.30 13.59 9.64
N ALA A 30 -5.51 13.42 8.34
CA ALA A 30 -5.41 14.50 7.37
C ALA A 30 -6.45 15.62 7.62
N VAL A 31 -7.70 15.28 7.92
CA VAL A 31 -8.79 16.25 8.06
C VAL A 31 -8.86 16.85 9.45
N HIS A 32 -8.94 16.02 10.49
CA HIS A 32 -9.15 16.47 11.86
C HIS A 32 -7.88 17.06 12.48
N PHE A 33 -6.74 16.37 12.34
CA PHE A 33 -5.49 16.81 12.96
C PHE A 33 -4.70 17.77 12.06
N ARG A 34 -4.72 17.57 10.73
CA ARG A 34 -3.91 18.36 9.80
C ARG A 34 -4.63 19.44 9.00
N GLY A 35 -5.91 19.64 9.23
CA GLY A 35 -6.67 20.76 8.67
C GLY A 35 -7.11 20.56 7.20
N GLY A 36 -7.04 19.33 6.68
CA GLY A 36 -7.59 18.97 5.37
C GLY A 36 -6.54 18.67 4.30
N MET A 37 -7.01 18.66 3.05
CA MET A 37 -6.22 18.35 1.86
C MET A 37 -6.62 19.27 0.72
N ALA A 38 -5.65 19.75 -0.06
CA ALA A 38 -5.91 20.58 -1.24
C ALA A 38 -4.81 20.38 -2.29
N PHE A 39 -5.17 20.28 -3.56
CA PHE A 39 -4.20 20.13 -4.65
C PHE A 39 -3.38 21.40 -4.93
N SER A 40 -3.85 22.54 -4.45
CA SER A 40 -3.18 23.83 -4.49
C SER A 40 -3.54 24.61 -3.23
N ALA A 41 -2.55 25.30 -2.66
CA ALA A 41 -2.72 26.14 -1.49
C ALA A 41 -1.71 27.29 -1.55
N GLU A 42 -1.98 28.36 -0.81
CA GLU A 42 -1.02 29.44 -0.57
C GLU A 42 0.23 28.92 0.17
N LYS A 43 1.35 29.66 0.10
CA LYS A 43 2.66 29.22 0.60
C LYS A 43 2.62 28.84 2.09
N ASP A 44 1.86 29.55 2.90
CA ASP A 44 1.65 29.28 4.33
C ASP A 44 0.88 27.97 4.59
N LYS A 45 -0.02 27.57 3.68
CA LYS A 45 -0.90 26.40 3.80
C LYS A 45 -0.48 25.17 2.98
N LEU A 46 0.72 25.17 2.41
CA LEU A 46 1.23 24.03 1.61
C LEU A 46 1.22 22.66 2.29
N LEU A 47 1.11 22.60 3.62
CA LEU A 47 0.88 21.33 4.33
C LEU A 47 -0.41 20.62 3.85
N LEU A 48 -1.42 21.35 3.37
CA LEU A 48 -2.63 20.77 2.79
C LEU A 48 -2.33 19.97 1.51
N VAL A 49 -1.33 20.39 0.72
CA VAL A 49 -0.85 19.65 -0.44
C VAL A 49 -0.10 18.39 0.01
N PHE A 50 0.77 18.53 1.01
CA PHE A 50 1.50 17.40 1.59
C PHE A 50 0.57 16.31 2.13
N ASN A 51 -0.52 16.67 2.81
CA ASN A 51 -1.43 15.70 3.45
C ASN A 51 -2.06 14.71 2.44
N ILE A 52 -2.13 15.06 1.15
CA ILE A 52 -2.59 14.16 0.09
C ILE A 52 -1.64 12.97 -0.06
N HIS A 53 -0.33 13.18 0.07
CA HIS A 53 0.68 12.14 -0.09
C HIS A 53 0.43 10.90 0.80
N PRO A 54 0.44 10.99 2.13
CA PRO A 54 0.27 9.80 2.98
C PRO A 54 -1.13 9.18 2.83
N VAL A 55 -2.17 9.98 2.54
CA VAL A 55 -3.53 9.46 2.29
C VAL A 55 -3.55 8.60 1.03
N LEU A 56 -3.02 9.10 -0.09
CA LEU A 56 -3.02 8.35 -1.34
C LEU A 56 -2.06 7.16 -1.32
N MET A 57 -0.89 7.30 -0.67
CA MET A 57 0.06 6.20 -0.52
C MET A 57 -0.53 5.05 0.30
N LEU A 58 -1.17 5.34 1.43
CA LEU A 58 -1.76 4.32 2.29
C LEU A 58 -2.99 3.68 1.62
N ILE A 59 -3.91 4.46 1.09
CA ILE A 59 -5.12 3.91 0.43
C ILE A 59 -4.73 3.12 -0.82
N GLY A 60 -3.81 3.63 -1.65
CA GLY A 60 -3.36 2.98 -2.87
C GLY A 60 -2.45 1.76 -2.62
N LEU A 61 -1.23 2.00 -2.13
CA LEU A 61 -0.18 0.99 -2.05
C LEU A 61 -0.33 0.02 -0.87
N VAL A 62 -1.16 0.33 0.12
CA VAL A 62 -1.45 -0.57 1.24
C VAL A 62 -2.84 -1.19 1.12
N VAL A 63 -3.91 -0.39 1.17
CA VAL A 63 -5.28 -0.94 1.27
C VAL A 63 -5.72 -1.58 -0.05
N ILE A 64 -5.69 -0.83 -1.16
CA ILE A 64 -6.13 -1.34 -2.47
C ILE A 64 -5.19 -2.42 -2.99
N ASN A 65 -3.88 -2.23 -2.88
CA ASN A 65 -2.88 -3.24 -3.26
C ASN A 65 -3.04 -4.55 -2.45
N GLY A 66 -3.26 -4.45 -1.14
CA GLY A 66 -3.51 -5.63 -0.29
C GLY A 66 -4.75 -6.42 -0.72
N GLU A 67 -5.85 -5.72 -1.03
CA GLU A 67 -7.05 -6.35 -1.59
C GLU A 67 -6.81 -6.96 -2.97
N ALA A 68 -6.04 -6.29 -3.83
CA ALA A 68 -5.69 -6.78 -5.15
C ALA A 68 -4.89 -8.08 -5.09
N LEU A 69 -3.92 -8.19 -4.16
CA LEU A 69 -3.15 -9.41 -3.93
C LEU A 69 -4.03 -10.60 -3.53
N LEU A 70 -5.14 -10.34 -2.83
CA LEU A 70 -6.07 -11.36 -2.36
C LEU A 70 -7.21 -11.65 -3.35
N ALA A 71 -7.35 -10.88 -4.43
CA ALA A 71 -8.46 -10.96 -5.37
C ALA A 71 -8.72 -12.38 -5.92
N TYR A 72 -7.68 -13.17 -6.18
CA TYR A 72 -7.85 -14.55 -6.67
C TYR A 72 -8.50 -15.49 -5.63
N LYS A 73 -8.41 -15.15 -4.34
CA LYS A 73 -8.98 -15.92 -3.23
C LYS A 73 -10.32 -15.35 -2.73
N THR A 74 -10.55 -14.05 -2.87
CA THR A 74 -11.72 -13.36 -2.32
C THR A 74 -12.83 -13.10 -3.35
N VAL A 75 -12.49 -12.95 -4.62
CA VAL A 75 -13.49 -12.74 -5.69
C VAL A 75 -14.07 -14.08 -6.13
N SER A 76 -15.39 -14.22 -6.05
CA SER A 76 -16.13 -15.35 -6.61
C SER A 76 -16.28 -15.21 -8.12
N GLY A 77 -16.26 -16.32 -8.85
CA GLY A 77 -16.46 -16.35 -10.30
C GLY A 77 -15.25 -16.86 -11.09
N THR A 78 -15.22 -16.53 -12.38
CA THR A 78 -14.24 -17.08 -13.32
C THR A 78 -12.82 -16.59 -13.07
N LYS A 79 -11.83 -17.38 -13.52
CA LYS A 79 -10.41 -16.97 -13.48
C LYS A 79 -10.17 -15.64 -14.22
N ASN A 80 -10.90 -15.38 -15.31
CA ASN A 80 -10.79 -14.13 -16.06
C ASN A 80 -11.31 -12.93 -15.26
N LEU A 81 -12.42 -13.08 -14.55
CA LEU A 81 -12.93 -12.03 -13.65
C LEU A 81 -11.94 -11.72 -12.53
N LYS A 82 -11.42 -12.75 -11.85
CA LYS A 82 -10.41 -12.60 -10.78
C LYS A 82 -9.17 -11.86 -11.28
N LYS A 83 -8.71 -12.22 -12.48
CA LYS A 83 -7.56 -11.57 -13.13
C LYS A 83 -7.84 -10.11 -13.47
N LEU A 84 -9.01 -9.81 -14.03
CA LEU A 84 -9.42 -8.45 -14.34
C LEU A 84 -9.45 -7.59 -13.08
N VAL A 85 -10.10 -8.07 -12.01
CA VAL A 85 -10.17 -7.36 -10.72
C VAL A 85 -8.77 -7.12 -10.16
N HIS A 86 -7.91 -8.15 -10.14
CA HIS A 86 -6.52 -8.00 -9.70
C HIS A 86 -5.79 -6.90 -10.50
N LEU A 87 -5.84 -6.97 -11.83
CA LEU A 87 -5.17 -6.02 -12.71
C LEU A 87 -5.67 -4.59 -12.50
N THR A 88 -6.98 -4.39 -12.44
CA THR A 88 -7.62 -3.08 -12.30
C THR A 88 -7.32 -2.46 -10.94
N LEU A 89 -7.41 -3.24 -9.86
CA LEU A 89 -7.08 -2.73 -8.52
C LEU A 89 -5.60 -2.36 -8.41
N GLN A 90 -4.68 -3.16 -8.96
CA GLN A 90 -3.26 -2.79 -8.98
C GLN A 90 -2.99 -1.54 -9.84
N PHE A 91 -3.69 -1.38 -10.96
CA PHE A 91 -3.57 -0.16 -11.77
C PHE A 91 -4.07 1.07 -11.02
N LEU A 92 -5.20 0.95 -10.33
CA LEU A 92 -5.73 2.02 -9.47
C LEU A 92 -4.73 2.39 -8.36
N ALA A 93 -4.16 1.39 -7.67
CA ALA A 93 -3.13 1.61 -6.66
C ALA A 93 -1.90 2.35 -7.21
N MET A 94 -1.47 2.01 -8.43
CA MET A 94 -0.37 2.69 -9.13
C MET A 94 -0.72 4.15 -9.45
N VAL A 95 -1.91 4.42 -9.98
CA VAL A 95 -2.33 5.80 -10.31
C VAL A 95 -2.38 6.67 -9.05
N LEU A 96 -2.97 6.16 -7.96
CA LEU A 96 -3.02 6.89 -6.69
C LEU A 96 -1.63 7.17 -6.12
N SER A 97 -0.69 6.21 -6.22
CA SER A 97 0.67 6.40 -5.73
C SER A 97 1.45 7.42 -6.56
N LEU A 98 1.25 7.47 -7.89
CA LEU A 98 1.86 8.49 -8.75
C LEU A 98 1.35 9.90 -8.40
N ILE A 99 0.04 10.05 -8.15
CA ILE A 99 -0.52 11.33 -7.68
C ILE A 99 0.06 11.68 -6.30
N GLY A 100 0.13 10.73 -5.37
CA GLY A 100 0.73 10.92 -4.05
C GLY A 100 2.20 11.37 -4.14
N LEU A 101 2.99 10.76 -5.02
CA LEU A 101 4.39 11.13 -5.25
C LEU A 101 4.50 12.54 -5.81
N TRP A 102 3.65 12.86 -6.80
CA TRP A 102 3.60 14.21 -7.36
C TRP A 102 3.28 15.27 -6.31
N THR A 103 2.35 15.01 -5.38
CA THR A 103 2.01 15.99 -4.33
C THR A 103 3.15 16.29 -3.37
N VAL A 104 3.95 15.29 -2.96
CA VAL A 104 5.13 15.55 -2.12
C VAL A 104 6.24 16.24 -2.90
N TRP A 105 6.41 15.91 -4.19
CA TRP A 105 7.37 16.59 -5.05
C TRP A 105 7.01 18.08 -5.22
N LYS A 106 5.73 18.38 -5.46
CA LYS A 106 5.20 19.75 -5.50
C LYS A 106 5.43 20.47 -4.18
N PHE A 107 5.12 19.83 -3.05
CA PHE A 107 5.32 20.39 -1.71
C PHE A 107 6.79 20.78 -1.47
N HIS A 108 7.74 19.90 -1.80
CA HIS A 108 9.17 20.17 -1.65
C HIS A 108 9.63 21.32 -2.56
N ASN A 109 9.22 21.33 -3.83
CA ASN A 109 9.55 22.42 -4.76
C ASN A 109 9.06 23.78 -4.25
N GLU A 110 7.80 23.88 -3.81
CA GLU A 110 7.21 25.16 -3.38
C GLU A 110 7.67 25.61 -1.98
N ARG A 111 8.23 24.69 -1.18
CA ARG A 111 8.87 24.96 0.11
C ARG A 111 10.38 25.10 0.03
N GLU A 112 10.99 24.89 -1.14
CA GLU A 112 12.44 24.89 -1.33
C GLU A 112 13.16 23.90 -0.39
N ILE A 113 12.59 22.69 -0.25
CA ILE A 113 13.16 21.59 0.52
C ILE A 113 13.81 20.60 -0.45
N ASP A 114 15.01 20.13 -0.12
CA ASP A 114 15.71 19.12 -0.93
C ASP A 114 14.89 17.84 -1.10
N HIS A 115 15.10 17.16 -2.23
CA HIS A 115 14.43 15.90 -2.53
C HIS A 115 15.30 14.70 -2.15
N LEU A 116 14.65 13.56 -1.92
CA LEU A 116 15.30 12.24 -1.86
C LEU A 116 16.48 12.10 -0.88
N TYR A 117 16.51 12.84 0.23
CA TYR A 117 17.60 12.75 1.21
C TYR A 117 17.33 11.77 2.37
N THR A 118 16.14 11.15 2.40
CA THR A 118 15.70 10.31 3.53
C THR A 118 15.56 8.85 3.12
N LEU A 119 15.78 7.92 4.04
CA LEU A 119 15.58 6.48 3.74
C LEU A 119 14.14 6.18 3.31
N HIS A 120 13.15 6.85 3.90
CA HIS A 120 11.75 6.75 3.49
C HIS A 120 11.59 7.03 2.00
N SER A 121 12.18 8.13 1.51
CA SER A 121 12.09 8.54 0.11
C SER A 121 12.78 7.55 -0.85
N TRP A 122 13.91 6.95 -0.47
CA TRP A 122 14.59 5.93 -1.28
C TRP A 122 13.79 4.63 -1.35
N LEU A 123 13.24 4.17 -0.22
CA LEU A 123 12.37 3.00 -0.17
C LEU A 123 11.08 3.24 -0.97
N GLY A 124 10.46 4.41 -0.82
CA GLY A 124 9.22 4.79 -1.50
C GLY A 124 9.38 4.90 -3.02
N LEU A 125 10.43 5.59 -3.49
CA LEU A 125 10.69 5.71 -4.93
C LEU A 125 11.01 4.35 -5.55
N SER A 126 11.84 3.54 -4.89
CA SER A 126 12.12 2.17 -5.32
C SER A 126 10.84 1.34 -5.40
N CYS A 127 9.97 1.45 -4.39
CA CYS A 127 8.68 0.76 -4.36
C CYS A 127 7.82 1.13 -5.56
N ILE A 128 7.67 2.42 -5.88
CA ILE A 128 6.82 2.88 -7.01
C ILE A 128 7.39 2.43 -8.36
N ILE A 129 8.72 2.52 -8.55
CA ILE A 129 9.38 2.07 -9.78
C ILE A 129 9.16 0.58 -9.98
N PHE A 130 9.47 -0.25 -8.97
CA PHE A 130 9.34 -1.70 -9.10
C PHE A 130 7.87 -2.15 -9.14
N PHE A 131 6.96 -1.45 -8.48
CA PHE A 131 5.53 -1.69 -8.60
C PHE A 131 5.03 -1.43 -10.02
N SER A 132 5.49 -0.35 -10.65
CA SER A 132 5.16 -0.04 -12.05
C SER A 132 5.69 -1.10 -13.01
N LEU A 133 6.93 -1.56 -12.80
CA LEU A 133 7.53 -2.65 -13.57
C LEU A 133 6.79 -3.99 -13.36
N GLN A 134 6.43 -4.31 -12.13
CA GLN A 134 5.65 -5.50 -11.78
C GLN A 134 4.26 -5.48 -12.46
N TRP A 135 3.60 -4.32 -12.49
CA TRP A 135 2.32 -4.17 -13.17
C TRP A 135 2.49 -4.33 -14.69
N ALA A 136 3.46 -3.65 -15.30
CA ALA A 136 3.71 -3.71 -16.74
C ALA A 136 4.09 -5.12 -17.22
N THR A 137 5.00 -5.78 -16.50
CA THR A 137 5.39 -7.18 -16.80
C THR A 137 4.22 -8.14 -16.57
N GLY A 138 3.45 -7.97 -15.48
CA GLY A 138 2.24 -8.74 -15.22
C GLY A 138 1.19 -8.59 -16.32
N PHE A 139 0.95 -7.36 -16.79
CA PHE A 139 0.06 -7.06 -17.90
C PHE A 139 0.52 -7.75 -19.19
N TYR A 140 1.79 -7.53 -19.58
CA TYR A 140 2.35 -8.10 -20.80
C TYR A 140 2.29 -9.64 -20.81
N THR A 141 2.67 -10.28 -19.70
CA THR A 141 2.75 -11.74 -19.60
C THR A 141 1.39 -12.40 -19.42
N PHE A 142 0.52 -11.87 -18.56
CA PHE A 142 -0.71 -12.55 -18.14
C PHE A 142 -2.00 -11.96 -18.74
N TRP A 143 -1.94 -10.80 -19.38
CA TRP A 143 -3.09 -10.14 -20.00
C TRP A 143 -2.92 -9.99 -21.53
N TYR A 144 -2.13 -9.01 -22.00
CA TYR A 144 -1.99 -8.68 -23.41
C TYR A 144 -0.58 -8.14 -23.73
N PRO A 145 0.08 -8.59 -24.83
CA PRO A 145 -0.36 -9.58 -25.82
C PRO A 145 -0.42 -11.01 -25.26
N GLY A 146 0.17 -11.23 -24.08
CA GLY A 146 0.18 -12.50 -23.39
C GLY A 146 1.40 -13.35 -23.73
N GLY A 147 2.11 -13.79 -22.70
CA GLY A 147 3.27 -14.70 -22.85
C GLY A 147 2.87 -16.11 -23.27
N SER A 148 3.83 -16.85 -23.81
CA SER A 148 3.69 -18.28 -24.11
C SER A 148 3.32 -19.08 -22.85
N ARG A 149 2.78 -20.29 -23.03
CA ARG A 149 2.42 -21.17 -21.91
C ARG A 149 3.61 -21.42 -20.97
N SER A 150 4.79 -21.66 -21.54
CA SER A 150 6.04 -21.85 -20.79
C SER A 150 6.48 -20.57 -20.08
N GLY A 151 6.44 -19.42 -20.77
CA GLY A 151 6.81 -18.13 -20.17
C GLY A 151 5.92 -17.77 -18.98
N ARG A 152 4.60 -17.96 -19.11
CA ARG A 152 3.65 -17.77 -18.00
C ARG A 152 3.92 -18.70 -16.83
N ALA A 153 4.23 -19.97 -17.09
CA ALA A 153 4.51 -20.95 -16.04
C ALA A 153 5.81 -20.63 -15.29
N SER A 154 6.85 -20.19 -16.00
CA SER A 154 8.15 -19.82 -15.43
C SER A 154 8.09 -18.51 -14.63
N LEU A 155 7.35 -17.51 -15.12
CA LEU A 155 7.28 -16.18 -14.47
C LEU A 155 6.28 -16.11 -13.31
N LEU A 156 5.29 -17.00 -13.24
CA LEU A 156 4.25 -16.93 -12.20
C LEU A 156 4.82 -16.99 -10.76
N PRO A 157 5.76 -17.89 -10.41
CA PRO A 157 6.35 -17.90 -9.07
C PRO A 157 7.10 -16.60 -8.75
N TRP A 158 7.84 -16.05 -9.71
CA TRP A 158 8.56 -14.78 -9.56
C TRP A 158 7.60 -13.60 -9.38
N HIS A 159 6.53 -13.55 -10.18
CA HIS A 159 5.49 -12.53 -10.07
C HIS A 159 4.83 -12.57 -8.69
N ALA A 160 4.48 -13.76 -8.18
CA ALA A 160 3.88 -13.90 -6.87
C ALA A 160 4.84 -13.47 -5.74
N LEU A 161 6.09 -13.96 -5.76
CA LEU A 161 7.09 -13.62 -4.75
C LEU A 161 7.41 -12.12 -4.73
N PHE A 162 7.64 -11.53 -5.90
CA PHE A 162 7.98 -10.11 -6.02
C PHE A 162 6.79 -9.21 -5.64
N GLY A 163 5.55 -9.63 -5.93
CA GLY A 163 4.34 -8.95 -5.46
C GLY A 163 4.25 -8.88 -3.93
N ILE A 164 4.58 -9.98 -3.23
CA ILE A 164 4.65 -10.00 -1.76
C ILE A 164 5.77 -9.09 -1.25
N PHE A 165 6.96 -9.17 -1.85
CA PHE A 165 8.10 -8.32 -1.49
C PHE A 165 7.75 -6.83 -1.62
N LEU A 166 7.12 -6.41 -2.72
CA LEU A 166 6.71 -5.03 -2.94
C LEU A 166 5.65 -4.57 -1.94
N TYR A 167 4.74 -5.45 -1.53
CA TYR A 167 3.77 -5.13 -0.49
C TYR A 167 4.44 -4.90 0.87
N VAL A 168 5.40 -5.74 1.25
CA VAL A 168 6.20 -5.52 2.47
C VAL A 168 7.01 -4.22 2.39
N LEU A 169 7.57 -3.92 1.21
CA LEU A 169 8.29 -2.67 0.97
C LEU A 169 7.36 -1.46 1.11
N ALA A 170 6.12 -1.54 0.61
CA ALA A 170 5.10 -0.50 0.75
C ALA A 170 4.69 -0.26 2.21
N ILE A 171 4.50 -1.32 3.00
CA ILE A 171 4.26 -1.22 4.44
C ILE A 171 5.45 -0.56 5.14
N THR A 172 6.68 -0.99 4.84
CA THR A 172 7.91 -0.44 5.44
C THR A 172 8.10 1.04 5.08
N SER A 173 7.84 1.42 3.83
CA SER A 173 7.88 2.82 3.40
C SER A 173 6.79 3.64 4.10
N SER A 174 5.57 3.11 4.23
CA SER A 174 4.47 3.80 4.91
C SER A 174 4.76 4.03 6.40
N VAL A 175 5.25 3.02 7.11
CA VAL A 175 5.60 3.13 8.54
C VAL A 175 6.77 4.10 8.74
N SER A 176 7.81 4.03 7.90
CA SER A 176 8.93 5.00 7.97
C SER A 176 8.48 6.43 7.65
N GLY A 177 7.54 6.63 6.71
CA GLY A 177 6.97 7.94 6.41
C GLY A 177 6.13 8.52 7.54
N LEU A 178 5.32 7.68 8.22
CA LEU A 178 4.57 8.09 9.42
C LEU A 178 5.53 8.50 10.56
N LEU A 179 6.60 7.72 10.76
CA LEU A 179 7.63 8.00 11.76
C LEU A 179 8.35 9.33 11.45
N GLU A 180 8.82 9.50 10.22
CA GLU A 180 9.50 10.70 9.75
C GLU A 180 8.61 11.94 9.94
N LYS A 181 7.35 11.86 9.50
CA LYS A 181 6.40 12.97 9.65
C LYS A 181 6.15 13.30 11.13
N SER A 182 6.05 12.29 11.99
CA SER A 182 5.89 12.49 13.44
C SER A 182 7.09 13.18 14.05
N ILE A 183 8.31 12.74 13.71
CA ILE A 183 9.56 13.35 14.17
C ILE A 183 9.64 14.82 13.72
N PHE A 184 9.33 15.12 12.46
CA PHE A 184 9.33 16.48 11.95
C PHE A 184 8.34 17.38 12.69
N MET A 185 7.10 16.92 12.91
CA MET A 185 6.10 17.70 13.63
C MET A 185 6.49 17.93 15.10
N GLN A 186 7.08 16.93 15.76
CA GLN A 186 7.58 17.07 17.14
C GLN A 186 8.78 18.01 17.22
N SER A 187 9.71 17.92 16.27
CA SER A 187 10.93 18.75 16.23
C SER A 187 10.59 20.22 15.94
N ALA A 188 9.59 20.44 15.09
CA ALA A 188 9.01 21.75 14.83
C ALA A 188 8.08 22.26 15.95
N LYS A 189 7.96 21.53 17.06
CA LYS A 189 7.07 21.84 18.20
C LYS A 189 5.59 22.03 17.82
N MET A 190 5.16 21.42 16.71
CA MET A 190 3.76 21.44 16.27
C MET A 190 2.89 20.52 17.12
N ILE A 191 3.46 19.42 17.63
CA ILE A 191 2.79 18.47 18.50
C ILE A 191 3.71 18.00 19.63
N GLY A 192 3.13 17.63 20.77
CA GLY A 192 3.86 17.00 21.87
C GLY A 192 4.20 15.54 21.61
N ARG A 193 5.26 15.01 22.25
CA ARG A 193 5.70 13.60 22.12
C ARG A 193 4.64 12.58 22.50
N PHE A 194 3.83 12.90 23.52
CA PHE A 194 2.69 12.10 24.00
C PHE A 194 1.34 12.76 23.69
N SER A 195 1.30 13.65 22.70
CA SER A 195 0.03 14.24 22.26
C SER A 195 -0.89 13.17 21.66
N THR A 196 -2.19 13.43 21.68
CA THR A 196 -3.19 12.56 21.07
C THR A 196 -2.87 12.29 19.59
N GLU A 197 -2.43 13.29 18.84
CA GLU A 197 -2.02 13.12 17.43
C GLU A 197 -0.82 12.16 17.29
N ALA A 198 0.21 12.31 18.13
CA ALA A 198 1.38 11.43 18.10
C ALA A 198 1.03 9.98 18.46
N MET A 199 0.20 9.77 19.48
CA MET A 199 -0.25 8.43 19.88
C MET A 199 -1.11 7.82 18.77
N PHE A 200 -1.99 8.60 18.15
CA PHE A 200 -2.81 8.17 17.03
C PHE A 200 -1.97 7.71 15.83
N MET A 201 -0.94 8.47 15.44
CA MET A 201 -0.03 8.10 14.35
C MET A 201 0.76 6.81 14.66
N ASN A 202 1.22 6.63 15.90
CA ASN A 202 1.88 5.39 16.33
C ASN A 202 0.93 4.19 16.25
N SER A 203 -0.31 4.34 16.72
CA SER A 203 -1.33 3.29 16.61
C SER A 203 -1.63 2.94 15.16
N LEU A 204 -1.70 3.94 14.26
CA LEU A 204 -1.84 3.70 12.82
C LEU A 204 -0.64 2.92 12.28
N GLY A 205 0.59 3.27 12.64
CA GLY A 205 1.79 2.51 12.24
C GLY A 205 1.72 1.04 12.66
N MET A 206 1.31 0.76 13.90
CA MET A 206 1.11 -0.61 14.39
C MET A 206 0.00 -1.35 13.64
N LEU A 207 -1.10 -0.67 13.34
CA LEU A 207 -2.20 -1.20 12.52
C LEU A 207 -1.71 -1.61 11.13
N LEU A 208 -0.86 -0.79 10.49
CA LEU A 208 -0.30 -1.12 9.17
C LEU A 208 0.58 -2.37 9.21
N ILE A 209 1.41 -2.52 10.24
CA ILE A 209 2.25 -3.73 10.41
C ILE A 209 1.37 -4.98 10.54
N LEU A 210 0.33 -4.92 11.39
CA LEU A 210 -0.61 -6.03 11.57
C LEU A 210 -1.37 -6.37 10.29
N LEU A 211 -1.90 -5.35 9.60
CA LEU A 211 -2.57 -5.51 8.31
C LEU A 211 -1.62 -6.14 7.27
N GLY A 212 -0.38 -5.66 7.22
CA GLY A 212 0.68 -6.19 6.38
C GLY A 212 0.89 -7.69 6.60
N ALA A 213 1.09 -8.09 7.85
CA ALA A 213 1.28 -9.49 8.24
C ALA A 213 0.08 -10.37 7.86
N LEU A 214 -1.15 -9.90 8.09
CA LEU A 214 -2.37 -10.66 7.78
C LEU A 214 -2.59 -10.83 6.28
N VAL A 215 -2.29 -9.81 5.46
CA VAL A 215 -2.35 -9.93 4.00
C VAL A 215 -1.31 -10.93 3.52
N VAL A 216 -0.06 -10.84 3.98
CA VAL A 216 0.99 -11.80 3.58
C VAL A 216 0.59 -13.22 3.97
N LEU A 217 0.12 -13.43 5.20
CA LEU A 217 -0.41 -14.70 5.67
C LEU A 217 -1.53 -15.21 4.76
N ALA A 218 -2.53 -14.37 4.45
CA ALA A 218 -3.63 -14.73 3.57
C ALA A 218 -3.20 -15.03 2.13
N VAL A 219 -2.13 -14.40 1.61
CA VAL A 219 -1.57 -14.68 0.29
C VAL A 219 -0.85 -16.03 0.27
N VAL A 220 -0.05 -16.36 1.29
CA VAL A 220 0.75 -17.59 1.29
C VAL A 220 -0.01 -18.83 1.78
N SER A 221 -1.04 -18.66 2.61
CA SER A 221 -1.82 -19.79 3.10
C SER A 221 -2.58 -20.47 1.97
N PRO A 222 -2.69 -21.81 1.97
CA PRO A 222 -3.53 -22.50 1.01
C PRO A 222 -4.94 -21.89 1.02
N GLY A 223 -5.57 -21.75 -0.15
CA GLY A 223 -7.01 -21.43 -0.18
C GLY A 223 -7.78 -22.48 0.61
N ALA A 224 -9.00 -22.16 1.05
CA ALA A 224 -9.93 -23.17 1.55
C ALA A 224 -10.28 -24.12 0.39
N GLY A 225 -9.38 -25.05 0.10
CA GLY A 225 -9.62 -26.17 -0.78
C GLY A 225 -10.70 -27.00 -0.09
N LYS A 226 -11.76 -27.28 -0.84
CA LYS A 226 -12.49 -28.51 -0.61
C LYS A 226 -11.44 -29.61 -0.44
N ILE A 227 -11.52 -30.34 0.66
CA ILE A 227 -10.87 -31.64 0.78
C ILE A 227 -11.51 -32.43 -0.36
N ASP A 228 -10.82 -32.52 -1.50
CA ASP A 228 -11.21 -33.41 -2.57
C ASP A 228 -11.03 -34.82 -2.01
N THR A 229 -12.13 -35.35 -1.50
CA THR A 229 -12.30 -36.74 -1.13
C THR A 229 -12.60 -37.48 -2.42
N TYR A 230 -11.59 -38.16 -2.95
CA TYR A 230 -11.73 -39.34 -3.80
C TYR A 230 -10.68 -40.34 -3.38
#